data_AF-A0A8B3D749-F1
#
_entry.id   AF-A0A8B3D749-F1
#
_cell.length_a   1.000
_cell.length_b   1.000
_cell.length_c   1.000
_cell.angle_alpha   90.00
_cell.angle_beta   90.00
_cell.angle_gamma   90.00
#
_symmetry.space_group_name_H-M   'P 1'
#
loop_
_entity.id
_entity.type
_entity.pdbx_description
1 polymer ?
#
loop_
_entity_poly.entity_id
_entity_poly.type
_entity_poly.pdbx_seq_one_letter_code
_entity_poly.pdbx_strand_id
1 'polypeptide(L)'
;MINDLCELLKEFDNSLKTESCSSLYLEGIISDSTEVLDKFADAATNFDAALHEHITVLIDGYSVNVNALQEHLLSDPHAGNFEITIDTKALIQAFFSGSGDVDEYLFTSKDAFLENLDEIGITTPLCESDINKATNTRIHIFELEKPFGGPKLAVIPTLATTGDSEY
;
A
#
# COMPACT_ATOMS: atom_id res chain seq x y z
N MET A 1 -4.80 -8.30 5.84
CA MET A 1 -3.72 -8.40 4.83
C MET A 1 -3.35 -7.06 4.21
N ILE A 2 -4.18 -6.41 3.37
CA ILE A 2 -3.83 -5.05 2.87
C ILE A 2 -3.71 -4.05 4.03
N ASN A 3 -4.61 -4.13 5.02
CA ASN A 3 -4.50 -3.32 6.23
C ASN A 3 -3.24 -3.64 7.01
N ASP A 4 -2.94 -4.91 7.25
CA ASP A 4 -1.73 -5.34 7.97
C ASP A 4 -0.46 -4.82 7.27
N LEU A 5 -0.43 -4.86 5.93
CA LEU A 5 0.63 -4.24 5.14
C LEU A 5 0.68 -2.73 5.38
N CYS A 6 -0.44 -2.02 5.25
CA CYS A 6 -0.49 -0.58 5.47
C CYS A 6 -0.13 -0.18 6.92
N GLU A 7 -0.48 -0.99 7.92
CA GLU A 7 -0.09 -0.80 9.33
C GLU A 7 1.43 -0.89 9.49
N LEU A 8 2.07 -1.91 8.91
CA LEU A 8 3.53 -2.03 8.91
C LEU A 8 4.20 -0.88 8.18
N LEU A 9 3.65 -0.49 7.02
CA LEU A 9 4.18 0.64 6.24
C LEU A 9 4.05 1.96 6.99
N LYS A 10 3.11 2.10 7.91
CA LYS A 10 3.02 3.28 8.77
C LYS A 10 4.12 3.39 9.80
N GLU A 11 4.67 2.28 10.26
CA GLU A 11 5.76 2.29 11.26
C GLU A 11 7.06 2.89 10.70
N PHE A 12 7.25 2.91 9.38
CA PHE A 12 8.38 3.62 8.76
C PHE A 12 8.23 5.14 8.93
N ASP A 13 9.35 5.85 9.07
CA ASP A 13 9.35 7.32 9.09
C ASP A 13 8.81 7.87 7.76
N ASN A 14 7.90 8.85 7.81
CA ASN A 14 7.29 9.45 6.63
C ASN A 14 8.31 10.13 5.70
N SER A 15 9.46 10.57 6.21
CA SER A 15 10.55 11.15 5.40
C SER A 15 11.23 10.13 4.48
N LEU A 16 11.06 8.83 4.76
CA LEU A 16 11.57 7.73 3.92
C LEU A 16 10.57 7.35 2.83
N LYS A 17 9.34 7.87 2.88
CA LYS A 17 8.23 7.44 2.03
C LYS A 17 8.02 8.41 0.88
N THR A 18 7.85 7.84 -0.31
CA THR A 18 7.31 8.55 -1.46
C THR A 18 6.17 7.72 -2.02
N GLU A 19 4.96 8.25 -1.95
CA GLU A 19 3.76 7.59 -2.49
C GLU A 19 3.28 8.32 -3.74
N SER A 20 2.99 7.54 -4.78
CA SER A 20 2.43 7.99 -6.06
C SER A 20 1.09 7.32 -6.30
N CYS A 21 0.42 7.65 -7.41
CA CYS A 21 -0.83 6.98 -7.78
C CYS A 21 -0.68 5.46 -8.03
N SER A 22 0.50 4.95 -8.37
CA SER A 22 0.71 3.54 -8.72
C SER A 22 1.52 2.75 -7.71
N SER A 23 2.37 3.42 -6.93
CA SER A 23 3.32 2.74 -6.08
C SER A 23 3.69 3.54 -4.84
N LEU A 24 4.06 2.82 -3.79
CA LEU A 24 4.76 3.33 -2.62
C LEU A 24 6.23 2.93 -2.70
N TYR A 25 7.12 3.89 -2.48
CA TYR A 25 8.57 3.69 -2.41
C TYR A 25 9.08 4.08 -1.02
N LEU A 26 9.91 3.23 -0.44
CA LEU A 26 10.61 3.43 0.82
C LEU A 26 12.12 3.32 0.57
N GLU A 27 12.91 4.27 1.05
CA GLU A 27 14.38 4.19 0.98
C GLU A 27 14.99 4.69 2.28
N GLY A 28 16.01 4.01 2.78
CA GLY A 28 16.70 4.43 3.99
C GLY A 28 17.91 3.58 4.36
N ILE A 29 18.47 3.90 5.53
CA ILE A 29 19.61 3.20 6.12
C ILE A 29 19.08 2.10 7.07
N ILE A 30 19.60 0.89 6.93
CA ILE A 30 19.15 -0.30 7.69
C ILE A 30 19.36 -0.10 9.20
N SER A 31 20.47 0.50 9.61
CA SER A 31 20.76 0.77 11.04
C SER A 31 19.75 1.68 11.71
N ASP A 32 19.10 2.54 10.93
CA ASP A 32 18.17 3.55 11.44
C ASP A 32 16.73 3.02 11.46
N SER A 33 16.46 1.93 10.72
CA SER A 33 15.13 1.33 10.55
C SER A 33 15.07 -0.14 10.97
N THR A 34 16.08 -0.66 11.69
CA THR A 34 16.23 -2.10 11.95
C THR A 34 14.99 -2.74 12.56
N GLU A 35 14.40 -2.13 13.60
CA GLU A 35 13.22 -2.68 14.27
C GLU A 35 12.02 -2.81 13.31
N VAL A 36 11.76 -1.78 12.51
CA VAL A 36 10.61 -1.75 11.59
C VAL A 36 10.86 -2.67 10.40
N LEU A 37 12.09 -2.73 9.90
CA LEU A 37 12.49 -3.60 8.81
C LEU A 37 12.43 -5.08 9.23
N ASP A 38 12.81 -5.41 10.46
CA ASP A 38 12.67 -6.75 11.03
C ASP A 38 11.19 -7.15 11.14
N LYS A 39 10.32 -6.27 11.66
CA LYS A 39 8.87 -6.51 11.69
C LYS A 39 8.29 -6.72 10.29
N PHE A 40 8.71 -5.91 9.32
CA PHE A 40 8.29 -6.04 7.94
C PHE A 40 8.75 -7.38 7.35
N ALA A 41 10.00 -7.78 7.58
CA ALA A 41 10.55 -9.05 7.12
C ALA A 41 9.83 -10.25 7.76
N ASP A 42 9.56 -10.19 9.07
CA ASP A 42 8.78 -11.21 9.80
C ASP A 42 7.37 -11.36 9.21
N ALA A 43 6.67 -10.23 9.01
CA ALA A 43 5.34 -10.23 8.44
C ALA A 43 5.33 -10.74 6.99
N ALA A 44 6.36 -10.41 6.21
CA ALA A 44 6.48 -10.83 4.82
C ALA A 44 6.45 -12.35 4.66
N THR A 45 7.02 -13.11 5.59
CA THR A 45 6.96 -14.58 5.57
C THR A 45 5.54 -15.15 5.63
N ASN A 46 4.58 -14.36 6.14
CA ASN A 46 3.18 -14.74 6.31
C ASN A 46 2.26 -14.08 5.28
N PHE A 47 2.78 -13.20 4.42
CA PHE A 47 2.00 -12.63 3.33
C PHE A 47 1.65 -13.71 2.30
N ASP A 48 0.48 -13.57 1.66
CA ASP A 48 0.11 -14.40 0.54
C ASP A 48 1.14 -14.22 -0.59
N ALA A 49 1.42 -15.29 -1.34
CA ALA A 49 2.30 -15.26 -2.50
C ALA A 49 1.87 -14.18 -3.52
N ALA A 50 0.57 -13.94 -3.66
CA ALA A 50 0.04 -12.88 -4.51
C ALA A 50 0.54 -11.48 -4.10
N LEU A 51 0.78 -11.25 -2.81
CA LEU A 51 1.28 -9.97 -2.31
C LEU A 51 2.79 -9.81 -2.54
N HIS A 52 3.56 -10.91 -2.51
CA HIS A 52 4.99 -10.89 -2.81
C HIS A 52 5.30 -10.46 -4.23
N GLU A 53 4.46 -10.82 -5.20
CA GLU A 53 4.63 -10.44 -6.60
C GLU A 53 4.57 -8.92 -6.83
N HIS A 54 4.02 -8.17 -5.88
CA HIS A 54 3.90 -6.72 -5.93
C HIS A 54 4.90 -5.98 -5.04
N ILE A 55 5.80 -6.69 -4.36
CA ILE A 55 6.83 -6.10 -3.49
C ILE A 55 8.21 -6.38 -4.06
N THR A 56 8.94 -5.30 -4.36
CA THR A 56 10.37 -5.36 -4.69
C THR A 56 11.17 -4.88 -3.49
N VAL A 57 12.16 -5.67 -3.07
CA VAL A 57 13.11 -5.28 -2.03
C VAL A 57 14.51 -5.28 -2.61
N LEU A 58 15.24 -4.18 -2.43
CA LEU A 58 16.65 -4.07 -2.72
C LEU A 58 17.41 -3.80 -1.41
N ILE A 59 18.55 -4.47 -1.25
CA ILE A 59 19.51 -4.24 -0.17
C ILE A 59 20.84 -3.90 -0.83
N ASP A 60 21.37 -2.70 -0.55
CA ASP A 60 22.54 -2.13 -1.23
C ASP A 60 22.47 -2.23 -2.78
N GLY A 61 21.27 -2.06 -3.32
CA GLY A 61 20.98 -2.14 -4.77
C GLY A 61 20.85 -3.55 -5.32
N TYR A 62 20.98 -4.60 -4.50
CA TYR A 62 20.77 -5.99 -4.90
C TYR A 62 19.36 -6.47 -4.57
N SER A 63 18.71 -7.12 -5.53
CA SER A 63 17.38 -7.67 -5.32
C SER A 63 17.40 -8.81 -4.32
N VAL A 64 16.55 -8.70 -3.30
CA VAL A 64 16.34 -9.69 -2.25
C VAL A 64 14.91 -10.18 -2.34
N ASN A 65 14.72 -11.50 -2.27
CA ASN A 65 13.38 -12.07 -2.17
C ASN A 65 12.75 -11.65 -0.84
N VAL A 66 11.55 -11.07 -0.88
CA VAL A 66 10.87 -10.56 0.32
C VAL A 66 10.71 -11.64 1.42
N ASN A 67 10.52 -12.91 1.05
CA ASN A 67 10.45 -14.04 1.99
C ASN A 67 11.79 -14.41 2.63
N ALA A 68 12.89 -14.07 1.97
CA ALA A 68 14.24 -14.31 2.44
C ALA A 68 14.86 -13.04 3.05
N LEU A 69 14.10 -11.95 3.18
CA LEU A 69 14.61 -10.67 3.68
C LEU A 69 15.20 -10.82 5.08
N GLN A 70 14.51 -11.52 5.98
CA GLN A 70 14.99 -11.74 7.34
C GLN A 70 16.30 -12.53 7.37
N GLU A 71 16.40 -13.62 6.58
CA GLU A 71 17.63 -14.40 6.47
C GLU A 71 18.78 -13.56 5.90
N HIS A 72 18.48 -12.69 4.93
CA HIS A 72 19.47 -11.79 4.33
C HIS A 72 20.01 -10.78 5.34
N LEU A 73 19.15 -10.09 6.09
CA LEU A 73 19.54 -9.11 7.10
C LEU A 73 20.39 -9.74 8.22
N LEU A 74 20.11 -10.99 8.59
CA LEU A 74 20.90 -11.73 9.58
C LEU A 74 22.24 -12.23 9.05
N SER A 75 22.33 -12.51 7.75
CA SER A 75 23.55 -13.07 7.13
C SER A 75 24.52 -12.00 6.63
N ASP A 76 24.05 -10.78 6.36
CA ASP A 76 24.89 -9.64 5.99
C ASP A 76 24.81 -8.50 7.02
N PRO A 77 25.63 -8.53 8.09
CA PRO A 77 25.66 -7.48 9.10
C PRO A 77 26.28 -6.17 8.60
N HIS A 78 26.76 -6.12 7.35
CA HIS A 78 27.32 -4.92 6.73
C HIS A 78 26.39 -4.26 5.72
N ALA A 79 25.19 -4.82 5.51
CA ALA A 79 24.17 -4.22 4.69
C ALA A 79 23.87 -2.78 5.14
N GLY A 80 23.96 -1.83 4.22
CA GLY A 80 23.89 -0.41 4.51
C GLY A 80 22.50 0.17 4.30
N ASN A 81 22.01 0.09 3.07
CA ASN A 81 20.79 0.75 2.62
C ASN A 81 19.73 -0.27 2.19
N PHE A 82 18.47 0.11 2.34
CA PHE A 82 17.33 -0.63 1.82
C PHE A 82 16.49 0.25 0.89
N GLU A 83 15.89 -0.40 -0.09
CA GLU A 83 14.83 0.17 -0.93
C GLU A 83 13.67 -0.84 -0.98
N ILE A 84 12.45 -0.40 -0.69
CA ILE A 84 11.25 -1.22 -0.82
C ILE A 84 10.28 -0.49 -1.75
N THR A 85 9.90 -1.15 -2.83
CA THR A 85 8.86 -0.65 -3.75
C THR A 85 7.66 -1.58 -3.69
N ILE A 86 6.47 -0.99 -3.56
CA ILE A 86 5.19 -1.71 -3.57
C ILE A 86 4.37 -1.16 -4.73
N ASP A 87 4.01 -2.01 -5.70
CA ASP A 87 3.08 -1.66 -6.78
C ASP A 87 1.64 -1.70 -6.23
N THR A 88 1.27 -0.61 -5.55
CA THR A 88 0.00 -0.49 -4.83
C THR A 88 -1.20 -0.57 -5.77
N LYS A 89 -1.09 -0.05 -7.01
CA LYS A 89 -2.15 -0.14 -8.02
C LYS A 89 -2.32 -1.57 -8.53
N ALA A 90 -1.26 -2.26 -8.94
CA ALA A 90 -1.38 -3.64 -9.39
C ALA A 90 -1.88 -4.56 -8.27
N LEU A 91 -1.39 -4.35 -7.04
CA LEU A 91 -1.82 -5.08 -5.86
C LEU A 91 -3.33 -4.96 -5.64
N ILE A 92 -3.84 -3.74 -5.50
CA ILE A 92 -5.25 -3.52 -5.19
C ILE A 92 -6.17 -3.98 -6.34
N GLN A 93 -5.71 -3.85 -7.59
CA GLN A 93 -6.39 -4.34 -8.77
C GLN A 93 -6.57 -5.86 -8.74
N ALA A 94 -5.51 -6.60 -8.38
CA ALA A 94 -5.55 -8.05 -8.26
C ALA A 94 -6.54 -8.52 -7.19
N PHE A 95 -6.64 -7.79 -6.07
CA PHE A 95 -7.53 -8.15 -4.95
C PHE A 95 -9.01 -7.84 -5.20
N PHE A 96 -9.34 -6.74 -5.87
CA PHE A 96 -10.73 -6.23 -5.90
C PHE A 96 -11.42 -6.25 -7.26
N SER A 97 -10.68 -6.34 -8.36
CA SER A 97 -11.24 -6.13 -9.70
C SER A 97 -10.67 -7.06 -10.77
N GLY A 98 -9.68 -7.90 -10.45
CA GLY A 98 -9.25 -9.06 -11.24
C GLY A 98 -8.91 -8.75 -12.71
N SER A 99 -9.93 -8.69 -13.57
CA SER A 99 -9.85 -8.46 -15.02
C SER A 99 -9.52 -7.02 -15.45
N GLY A 100 -9.51 -6.04 -14.55
CA GLY A 100 -9.20 -4.66 -14.93
C GLY A 100 -10.39 -3.81 -15.36
N ASP A 101 -11.63 -4.30 -15.17
CA ASP A 101 -12.84 -3.62 -15.66
C ASP A 101 -13.12 -2.28 -14.94
N VAL A 102 -12.49 -2.07 -13.80
CA VAL A 102 -12.55 -0.87 -12.96
C VAL A 102 -11.16 -0.54 -12.47
N ASP A 103 -10.73 0.72 -12.61
CA ASP A 103 -9.49 1.18 -11.99
C ASP A 103 -9.61 1.18 -10.46
N GLU A 104 -8.66 0.52 -9.81
CA GLU A 104 -8.47 0.57 -8.36
C GLU A 104 -7.18 1.33 -8.03
N TYR A 105 -7.20 2.14 -6.97
CA TYR A 105 -6.03 2.82 -6.43
C TYR A 105 -5.94 2.56 -4.93
N LEU A 106 -4.72 2.49 -4.39
CA LEU A 106 -4.47 2.34 -2.96
C LEU A 106 -3.51 3.41 -2.50
N PHE A 107 -3.91 4.16 -1.47
CA PHE A 107 -3.09 5.13 -0.77
C PHE A 107 -2.97 4.72 0.71
N THR A 108 -1.74 4.76 1.24
CA THR A 108 -1.44 4.42 2.64
C THR A 108 -1.82 5.53 3.63
N SER A 109 -2.13 6.72 3.13
CA SER A 109 -2.64 7.83 3.94
C SER A 109 -3.55 8.77 3.15
N LYS A 110 -4.36 9.55 3.87
CA LYS A 110 -5.16 10.61 3.28
C LYS A 110 -4.30 11.71 2.65
N ASP A 111 -3.19 12.07 3.28
CA ASP A 111 -2.32 13.14 2.80
C ASP A 111 -1.70 12.77 1.46
N ALA A 112 -1.19 11.54 1.33
CA ALA A 112 -0.69 11.03 0.05
C ALA A 112 -1.76 11.02 -1.06
N PHE A 113 -2.99 10.66 -0.73
CA PHE A 113 -4.10 10.78 -1.69
C PHE A 113 -4.31 12.23 -2.14
N LEU A 114 -4.33 13.18 -1.21
CA LEU A 114 -4.55 14.60 -1.52
C LEU A 114 -3.43 15.20 -2.38
N GLU A 115 -2.18 14.78 -2.16
CA GLU A 115 -1.02 15.20 -2.96
C GLU A 115 -1.06 14.66 -4.39
N ASN A 116 -1.70 13.51 -4.61
CA ASN A 116 -1.76 12.81 -5.90
C ASN A 116 -3.11 12.93 -6.63
N LEU A 117 -4.04 13.78 -6.15
CA LEU A 117 -5.39 13.95 -6.71
C LEU A 117 -5.40 14.32 -8.20
N ASP A 118 -4.45 15.16 -8.63
CA ASP A 118 -4.38 15.64 -10.00
C ASP A 118 -3.93 14.54 -10.97
N GLU A 119 -3.07 13.61 -10.52
CA GLU A 119 -2.55 12.51 -11.33
C GLU A 119 -3.65 11.52 -11.74
N ILE A 120 -4.63 11.33 -10.84
CA ILE A 120 -5.81 10.49 -11.06
C ILE A 120 -6.95 11.26 -11.75
N GLY A 121 -6.71 12.50 -12.17
CA GLY A 121 -7.65 13.31 -12.95
C GLY A 121 -8.89 13.76 -12.16
N ILE A 122 -8.80 13.81 -10.83
CA ILE A 122 -9.91 14.22 -9.97
C ILE A 122 -9.88 15.72 -9.75
N THR A 123 -10.74 16.44 -10.47
CA THR A 123 -11.01 17.86 -10.21
C THR A 123 -12.08 17.99 -9.11
N THR A 124 -11.76 18.66 -8.01
CA THR A 124 -12.69 18.93 -6.89
C THR A 124 -13.88 19.83 -7.31
N PRO A 125 -15.08 19.68 -6.69
CA PRO A 125 -15.38 18.87 -5.51
C PRO A 125 -16.06 17.52 -5.82
N LEU A 126 -15.65 16.49 -5.07
CA LEU A 126 -16.31 15.19 -5.01
C LEU A 126 -17.69 15.35 -4.35
N CYS A 127 -18.73 14.80 -4.97
CA CYS A 127 -20.13 14.92 -4.53
C CYS A 127 -20.63 13.60 -3.94
N GLU A 128 -21.13 13.60 -2.70
CA GLU A 128 -21.56 12.42 -1.89
C GLU A 128 -22.57 11.41 -2.51
N SER A 129 -22.95 11.52 -3.78
CA SER A 129 -23.94 10.65 -4.44
C SER A 129 -23.35 9.36 -5.05
N ASP A 130 -24.02 8.23 -4.80
CA ASP A 130 -23.78 6.86 -5.33
C ASP A 130 -22.34 6.31 -5.17
N ILE A 131 -21.90 6.18 -3.91
CA ILE A 131 -20.56 5.70 -3.51
C ILE A 131 -20.34 4.19 -3.79
N ASN A 132 -21.16 3.51 -4.58
CA ASN A 132 -21.12 2.05 -4.67
C ASN A 132 -21.67 1.44 -5.97
N LYS A 133 -21.27 1.96 -7.13
CA LYS A 133 -21.49 1.26 -8.41
C LYS A 133 -20.29 0.39 -8.74
N ALA A 134 -20.56 -0.83 -9.20
CA ALA A 134 -19.54 -1.77 -9.67
C ALA A 134 -18.70 -1.26 -10.86
N THR A 135 -19.01 -0.09 -11.41
CA THR A 135 -18.30 0.54 -12.54
C THR A 135 -17.54 1.80 -12.16
N ASN A 136 -17.61 2.22 -10.89
CA ASN A 136 -16.90 3.42 -10.44
C ASN A 136 -15.42 3.12 -10.25
N THR A 137 -14.53 4.03 -10.64
CA THR A 137 -13.14 4.01 -10.18
C THR A 137 -13.14 3.99 -8.65
N ARG A 138 -12.38 3.07 -8.05
CA ARG A 138 -12.34 2.86 -6.60
C ARG A 138 -10.99 3.28 -6.04
N ILE A 139 -11.00 4.12 -5.02
CA ILE A 139 -9.80 4.62 -4.36
C ILE A 139 -9.85 4.17 -2.91
N HIS A 140 -8.97 3.27 -2.57
CA HIS A 140 -8.80 2.74 -1.23
C HIS A 140 -7.82 3.62 -0.47
N ILE A 141 -8.24 4.17 0.66
CA ILE A 141 -7.39 5.02 1.50
C ILE A 141 -7.34 4.40 2.90
N PHE A 142 -6.13 4.11 3.37
CA PHE A 142 -5.94 3.65 4.73
C PHE A 142 -6.20 4.76 5.75
N GLU A 143 -6.80 4.42 6.90
CA GLU A 143 -7.26 5.34 7.95
C GLU A 143 -8.37 6.34 7.55
N LEU A 144 -8.96 6.17 6.38
CA LEU A 144 -10.13 6.97 6.03
C LEU A 144 -11.32 6.59 6.93
N GLU A 145 -11.90 7.56 7.64
CA GLU A 145 -13.00 7.29 8.58
C GLU A 145 -14.33 6.95 7.88
N LYS A 146 -14.60 7.62 6.75
CA LYS A 146 -15.89 7.52 6.04
C LYS A 146 -15.68 7.51 4.54
N PRO A 147 -16.42 6.66 3.81
CA PRO A 147 -16.40 6.68 2.36
C PRO A 147 -17.05 7.97 1.82
N PHE A 148 -16.57 8.44 0.68
CA PHE A 148 -17.12 9.58 -0.06
C PHE A 148 -16.86 9.37 -1.56
N GLY A 149 -17.41 10.20 -2.45
CA GLY A 149 -17.28 9.90 -3.88
C GLY A 149 -17.90 10.91 -4.82
N GLY A 150 -18.25 10.44 -6.01
CA GLY A 150 -18.90 11.18 -7.09
C GLY A 150 -19.51 10.22 -8.12
N PRO A 151 -20.14 10.74 -9.19
CA PRO A 151 -20.92 9.91 -10.14
C PRO A 151 -20.19 8.73 -10.80
N LYS A 152 -18.85 8.75 -10.81
CA LYS A 152 -17.98 7.68 -11.34
C LYS A 152 -16.81 7.32 -10.42
N LEU A 153 -16.84 7.78 -9.18
CA LEU A 153 -15.74 7.63 -8.23
C LEU A 153 -16.27 7.18 -6.87
N ALA A 154 -15.63 6.18 -6.29
CA ALA A 154 -15.83 5.80 -4.91
C ALA A 154 -14.49 5.87 -4.17
N VAL A 155 -14.41 6.71 -3.14
CA VAL A 155 -13.31 6.73 -2.18
C VAL A 155 -13.74 5.93 -0.96
N ILE A 156 -13.01 4.86 -0.67
CA ILE A 156 -13.41 3.79 0.23
C ILE A 156 -12.29 3.61 1.27
N PRO A 157 -12.62 3.49 2.56
CA PRO A 157 -11.64 3.04 3.56
C PRO A 157 -11.10 1.65 3.22
N THR A 158 -9.81 1.39 3.42
CA THR A 158 -9.30 0.02 3.39
C THR A 158 -9.93 -0.74 4.57
N LEU A 159 -10.86 -1.66 4.28
CA LEU A 159 -11.68 -2.34 5.28
C LEU A 159 -10.83 -2.90 6.43
N ALA A 160 -11.02 -2.38 7.65
CA ALA A 160 -10.71 -3.15 8.85
C ALA A 160 -11.54 -4.44 8.77
N THR A 161 -10.88 -5.58 8.86
CA THR A 161 -11.52 -6.90 8.79
C THR A 161 -12.70 -6.94 9.76
N THR A 162 -13.90 -6.96 9.17
CA THR A 162 -15.21 -7.37 9.71
C THR A 162 -15.32 -7.63 11.21
N GLY A 163 -16.07 -6.77 11.89
CA GLY A 163 -17.15 -7.27 12.75
C GLY A 163 -18.44 -7.28 11.95
N ASP A 164 -18.83 -8.43 11.39
CA ASP A 164 -20.23 -8.76 11.12
C ASP A 164 -21.05 -8.46 12.41
N SER A 165 -22.29 -8.01 12.42
CA SER A 165 -23.40 -7.99 11.47
C SER A 165 -24.56 -7.28 12.20
N GLU A 166 -25.38 -6.47 11.51
CA GLU A 166 -26.83 -6.40 11.76
C GLU A 166 -27.51 -5.50 10.69
N TYR A 167 -27.99 -6.12 9.61
CA TYR A 167 -29.32 -5.89 9.03
C TYR A 167 -29.81 -7.19 8.39
#